data_AF-A0A2W4KME1-F1
#
_entry.id   AF-A0A2W4KME1-F1
#
_cell.length_a   1.000
_cell.length_b   1.000
_cell.length_c   1.000
_cell.angle_alpha   90.00
_cell.angle_beta   90.00
_cell.angle_gamma   90.00
#
_symmetry.space_group_name_H-M   'P 1'
#
loop_
_entity.id
_entity.type
_entity.pdbx_description
1 polymer ?
#
loop_
_entity_poly.entity_id
_entity_poly.type
_entity_poly.pdbx_seq_one_letter_code
_entity_poly.pdbx_strand_id
1 'polypeptide(L)'
;MGDGFVQDVNHFDAIRISLASPEKIREWSKGEVKKPETINYRTLKPERDGLFCERIFGPTKDWECHCGKYKRVRYKGIICDRCGVEVTQSKVRRERMGHIELAAPVCHIWYFKGIPSRLGLLLDMSPRALERVLYFAAYVVIDPGETALMEKQLLTENEYREAREKYGNAFRAGMGAEAIKELLERINLDELAEELRAEIKNSSGQRRLRAVRRLEVVEAFRKSGNDPTWMILEVIPVIPPDLRPMVQLDGGRFATSDLNDLYRRVINRNNRLKRLLDLGAPDIIVRNEKRMLQEAVDALIDNGRRGRPVTGPGNRPLKSLSDMLKGKQGRFRQNLLGKRVDYS
;
A
#
# COMPACT_ATOMS: atom_id res chain seq x y z
N MET A 1 -7.58 13.79 -28.41
CA MET A 1 -7.20 12.51 -29.04
C MET A 1 -5.89 12.09 -28.40
N GLY A 2 -5.94 11.11 -27.51
CA GLY A 2 -4.78 10.53 -26.86
C GLY A 2 -5.10 9.07 -26.70
N ASP A 3 -4.67 8.27 -27.66
CA ASP A 3 -4.79 6.82 -27.59
C ASP A 3 -4.05 6.36 -26.35
N GLY A 4 -4.82 5.91 -25.35
CA GLY A 4 -4.28 5.19 -24.22
C GLY A 4 -3.65 3.92 -24.77
N PHE A 5 -2.33 3.83 -24.69
CA PHE A 5 -1.53 2.66 -25.02
C PHE A 5 -2.06 1.45 -24.23
N VAL A 6 -3.01 0.72 -24.81
CA VAL A 6 -3.22 -0.68 -24.50
C VAL A 6 -2.22 -1.41 -25.36
N GLN A 7 -1.00 -1.59 -24.83
CA GLN A 7 0.00 -2.46 -25.43
C GLN A 7 -0.65 -3.84 -25.59
N ASP A 8 -0.68 -4.37 -26.83
CA ASP A 8 -1.23 -5.70 -27.08
C ASP A 8 -0.44 -6.69 -26.25
N VAL A 9 -1.11 -7.34 -25.30
CA VAL A 9 -0.48 -8.24 -24.31
C VAL A 9 0.14 -9.46 -25.01
N ASN A 10 -0.13 -9.66 -26.30
CA ASN A 10 0.42 -10.74 -27.11
C ASN A 10 1.75 -10.37 -27.80
N HIS A 11 2.16 -9.09 -27.81
CA HIS A 11 3.36 -8.63 -28.51
C HIS A 11 4.22 -7.74 -27.60
N PHE A 12 5.08 -8.38 -26.81
CA PHE A 12 6.17 -7.73 -26.07
C PHE A 12 7.39 -8.66 -26.01
N ASP A 13 8.59 -8.08 -26.05
CA ASP A 13 9.85 -8.86 -26.00
C ASP A 13 10.37 -9.04 -24.57
N ALA A 14 10.05 -8.12 -23.67
CA ALA A 14 10.55 -8.12 -22.29
C ALA A 14 9.53 -7.56 -21.29
N ILE A 15 9.62 -8.03 -20.04
CA ILE A 15 8.85 -7.53 -18.89
C ILE A 15 9.82 -6.86 -17.92
N ARG A 16 9.50 -5.63 -17.51
CA ARG A 16 10.23 -4.89 -16.47
C ARG A 16 9.36 -4.73 -15.22
N ILE A 17 9.98 -4.81 -14.05
CA ILE A 17 9.37 -4.43 -12.77
C ILE A 17 10.06 -3.18 -12.23
N SER A 18 9.28 -2.27 -11.66
CA SER A 18 9.76 -1.07 -10.98
C SER A 18 8.92 -0.77 -9.76
N LEU A 19 9.40 0.10 -8.87
CA LEU A 19 8.58 0.68 -7.82
C LEU A 19 7.53 1.60 -8.44
N ALA A 20 6.34 1.61 -7.85
CA ALA A 20 5.26 2.48 -8.27
C ALA A 20 5.28 3.75 -7.42
N SER A 21 5.43 4.90 -8.06
CA SER A 21 5.28 6.19 -7.39
C SER A 21 3.81 6.46 -7.04
N PRO A 22 3.51 7.32 -6.06
CA PRO A 22 2.14 7.72 -5.74
C PRO A 22 1.39 8.28 -6.97
N GLU A 23 2.07 9.06 -7.82
CA GLU A 23 1.51 9.59 -9.08
C GLU A 23 1.15 8.47 -10.04
N LYS A 24 2.03 7.46 -10.18
CA LYS A 24 1.78 6.31 -11.06
C LYS A 24 0.58 5.49 -10.60
N ILE A 25 0.42 5.32 -9.28
CA ILE A 25 -0.76 4.65 -8.70
C ILE A 25 -2.05 5.42 -9.01
N ARG A 26 -2.02 6.76 -8.92
CA ARG A 26 -3.16 7.62 -9.28
C ARG A 26 -3.47 7.55 -10.77
N GLU A 27 -2.45 7.48 -11.64
CA GLU A 27 -2.60 7.35 -13.10
C GLU A 27 -3.32 6.05 -13.50
N TRP A 28 -3.01 4.92 -12.85
CA TRP A 28 -3.70 3.65 -13.09
C TRP A 28 -5.17 3.67 -12.65
N SER A 29 -5.50 4.56 -11.72
CA SER A 29 -6.81 4.57 -11.12
C SER A 29 -7.86 5.25 -11.99
N LYS A 30 -9.07 4.68 -11.98
CA LYS A 30 -10.28 5.30 -12.55
C LYS A 30 -11.13 6.03 -11.51
N GLY A 31 -10.71 6.05 -10.24
CA GLY A 31 -11.37 6.79 -9.19
C GLY A 31 -11.01 6.34 -7.77
N GLU A 32 -11.23 7.26 -6.81
CA GLU A 32 -11.00 7.02 -5.39
C GLU A 32 -12.18 6.26 -4.76
N VAL A 33 -11.87 5.19 -4.01
CA VAL A 33 -12.81 4.45 -3.18
C VAL A 33 -12.84 5.09 -1.79
N LYS A 34 -13.96 5.74 -1.45
CA LYS A 34 -14.14 6.47 -0.19
C LYS A 34 -14.86 5.65 0.87
N LYS A 35 -15.68 4.71 0.43
CA LYS A 35 -16.68 4.04 1.25
C LYS A 35 -16.36 2.54 1.38
N PRO A 36 -16.44 1.95 2.58
CA PRO A 36 -16.18 0.52 2.79
C PRO A 36 -17.32 -0.36 2.24
N GLU A 37 -18.47 0.21 1.91
CA GLU A 37 -19.63 -0.55 1.47
C GLU A 37 -19.39 -1.25 0.12
N THR A 38 -20.03 -2.40 -0.07
CA THR A 38 -19.89 -3.23 -1.27
C THR A 38 -21.12 -3.12 -2.16
N ILE A 39 -22.20 -3.78 -1.77
CA ILE A 39 -23.49 -3.80 -2.46
C ILE A 39 -24.59 -3.49 -1.47
N ASN A 40 -25.69 -2.94 -1.97
CA ASN A 40 -26.87 -2.69 -1.18
C ASN A 40 -27.60 -4.01 -0.87
N TYR A 41 -27.95 -4.25 0.39
CA TYR A 41 -28.58 -5.51 0.81
C TYR A 41 -30.00 -5.72 0.25
N ARG A 42 -30.73 -4.65 -0.11
CA ARG A 42 -32.09 -4.76 -0.67
C ARG A 42 -32.08 -4.85 -2.19
N THR A 43 -31.35 -3.95 -2.84
CA THR A 43 -31.37 -3.82 -4.30
C THR A 43 -30.33 -4.70 -4.99
N LEU A 44 -29.37 -5.25 -4.23
CA LEU A 44 -28.20 -6.00 -4.73
C LEU A 44 -27.33 -5.22 -5.71
N LYS A 45 -27.54 -3.90 -5.79
CA LYS A 45 -26.76 -3.02 -6.66
C LYS A 45 -25.50 -2.53 -5.95
N PRO A 46 -24.39 -2.29 -6.68
CA PRO A 46 -23.19 -1.72 -6.10
C PRO A 46 -23.42 -0.34 -5.48
N GLU A 47 -22.81 -0.10 -4.32
CA GLU A 47 -22.89 1.18 -3.63
C GLU A 47 -22.00 2.25 -4.30
N ARG A 48 -22.45 3.51 -4.24
CA ARG A 48 -21.71 4.65 -4.81
C ARG A 48 -20.46 4.92 -3.97
N ASP A 49 -19.32 5.10 -4.64
CA ASP A 49 -17.98 5.32 -4.07
C ASP A 49 -17.48 4.16 -3.17
N GLY A 50 -18.18 3.03 -3.19
CA GLY A 50 -17.83 1.80 -2.50
C GLY A 50 -16.88 0.90 -3.29
N LEU A 51 -16.55 -0.26 -2.71
CA LEU A 51 -15.60 -1.22 -3.27
C LEU A 51 -16.03 -1.87 -4.59
N PHE A 52 -17.31 -1.78 -4.96
CA PHE A 52 -17.84 -2.32 -6.22
C PHE A 52 -18.40 -1.24 -7.15
N CYS A 53 -18.17 0.04 -6.82
CA CYS A 53 -18.76 1.19 -7.49
C CYS A 53 -18.62 1.15 -9.02
N GLU A 54 -19.75 1.19 -9.73
CA GLU A 54 -19.77 1.14 -11.19
C GLU A 54 -19.15 2.37 -11.86
N ARG A 55 -19.15 3.52 -11.17
CA ARG A 55 -18.51 4.74 -11.67
C ARG A 55 -16.98 4.57 -11.79
N ILE A 56 -16.38 3.87 -10.83
CA ILE A 56 -14.93 3.66 -10.76
C ILE A 56 -14.55 2.46 -11.65
N PHE A 57 -15.20 1.33 -11.44
CA PHE A 57 -14.79 0.06 -12.04
C PHE A 57 -15.47 -0.27 -13.37
N GLY A 58 -16.53 0.45 -13.75
CA GLY A 58 -17.33 0.18 -14.95
C GLY A 58 -18.67 -0.52 -14.64
N PRO A 59 -19.56 -0.63 -15.64
CA PRO A 59 -20.94 -1.10 -15.45
C PRO A 59 -21.02 -2.60 -15.18
N THR A 60 -22.00 -3.02 -14.36
CA THR A 60 -22.24 -4.45 -14.06
C THR A 60 -22.84 -5.20 -15.26
N LYS A 61 -23.57 -4.50 -16.13
CA LYS A 61 -24.20 -5.06 -17.34
C LYS A 61 -23.62 -4.42 -18.58
N ASP A 62 -23.54 -5.19 -19.66
CA ASP A 62 -23.02 -4.69 -20.93
C ASP A 62 -23.91 -3.58 -21.49
N TRP A 63 -23.28 -2.45 -21.86
CA TRP A 63 -23.94 -1.33 -22.53
C TRP A 63 -25.13 -0.74 -21.76
N GLU A 64 -25.13 -0.84 -20.42
CA GLU A 64 -26.17 -0.30 -19.54
C GLU A 64 -25.53 0.43 -18.36
N CYS A 65 -25.95 1.68 -18.12
CA CYS A 65 -25.53 2.41 -16.93
C CYS A 65 -26.33 1.98 -15.68
N HIS A 66 -25.77 2.21 -14.48
CA HIS A 66 -26.37 1.84 -13.19
C HIS A 66 -27.86 2.20 -12.99
N CYS A 67 -28.25 3.41 -13.41
CA CYS A 67 -29.62 3.91 -13.25
C CYS A 67 -30.57 3.48 -14.38
N GLY A 68 -30.05 2.89 -15.45
CA GLY A 68 -30.83 2.46 -16.62
C GLY A 68 -31.28 3.58 -17.55
N LYS A 69 -30.81 4.83 -17.38
CA LYS A 69 -31.12 5.96 -18.30
C LYS A 69 -30.61 5.68 -19.71
N TYR A 70 -29.35 5.29 -19.83
CA TYR A 70 -28.71 4.89 -21.08
C TYR A 70 -28.57 3.36 -21.12
N LYS A 71 -29.13 2.77 -22.18
CA LYS A 71 -29.13 1.32 -22.45
C LYS A 71 -28.89 1.05 -23.93
N ARG A 72 -28.24 -0.07 -24.24
CA ARG A 72 -27.87 -0.56 -25.58
C ARG A 72 -26.59 0.10 -26.14
N VAL A 73 -26.00 -0.58 -27.11
CA VAL A 73 -24.72 -0.26 -27.75
C VAL A 73 -24.67 1.16 -28.34
N ARG A 74 -25.80 1.74 -28.75
CA ARG A 74 -25.87 3.09 -29.34
C ARG A 74 -25.32 4.20 -28.45
N TYR A 75 -25.30 4.00 -27.13
CA TYR A 75 -24.76 4.98 -26.17
C TYR A 75 -23.33 4.66 -25.73
N LYS A 76 -22.61 3.82 -26.49
CA LYS A 76 -21.21 3.45 -26.22
C LYS A 76 -20.36 4.69 -25.95
N GLY A 77 -19.62 4.67 -24.84
CA GLY A 77 -18.69 5.73 -24.44
C GLY A 77 -19.34 6.94 -23.76
N ILE A 78 -20.68 7.00 -23.68
CA ILE A 78 -21.35 8.09 -22.97
C ILE A 78 -21.28 7.87 -21.46
N ILE A 79 -20.87 8.91 -20.73
CA ILE A 79 -20.91 8.95 -19.28
C ILE A 79 -22.28 9.47 -18.85
N CYS A 80 -22.99 8.68 -18.04
CA CYS A 80 -24.32 9.04 -17.60
C CYS A 80 -24.30 10.26 -16.65
N ASP A 81 -25.05 11.31 -16.97
CA ASP A 81 -25.20 12.53 -16.16
C ASP A 81 -25.83 12.27 -14.78
N ARG A 82 -26.68 11.24 -14.65
CA ARG A 82 -27.36 10.92 -13.38
C ARG A 82 -26.49 10.10 -12.41
N CYS A 83 -25.77 9.10 -12.91
CA CYS A 83 -25.03 8.15 -12.07
C CYS A 83 -23.51 8.17 -12.27
N GLY A 84 -23.00 8.91 -13.26
CA GLY A 84 -21.58 8.99 -13.60
C GLY A 84 -20.98 7.71 -14.20
N VAL A 85 -21.80 6.70 -14.48
CA VAL A 85 -21.32 5.41 -15.04
C VAL A 85 -21.19 5.53 -16.55
N GLU A 86 -20.02 5.15 -17.04
CA GLU A 86 -19.72 5.03 -18.46
C GLU A 86 -20.41 3.81 -19.07
N VAL A 87 -21.09 4.00 -20.20
CA VAL A 87 -21.73 2.91 -20.94
C VAL A 87 -20.68 2.18 -21.78
N THR A 88 -20.21 1.04 -21.25
CA THR A 88 -19.21 0.16 -21.88
C THR A 88 -19.53 -1.30 -21.59
N GLN A 89 -18.67 -2.24 -22.00
CA GLN A 89 -18.80 -3.65 -21.67
C GLN A 89 -18.43 -3.90 -20.20
N SER A 90 -19.11 -4.83 -19.54
CA SER A 90 -18.82 -5.22 -18.15
C SER A 90 -17.42 -5.80 -17.97
N LYS A 91 -16.81 -6.36 -19.04
CA LYS A 91 -15.43 -6.88 -19.04
C LYS A 91 -14.40 -5.90 -18.48
N VAL A 92 -14.60 -4.59 -18.63
CA VAL A 92 -13.66 -3.58 -18.09
C VAL A 92 -13.52 -3.66 -16.56
N ARG A 93 -14.49 -4.25 -15.84
CA ARG A 93 -14.47 -4.46 -14.39
C ARG A 93 -13.41 -5.45 -13.91
N ARG A 94 -12.78 -6.17 -14.84
CA ARG A 94 -11.63 -7.03 -14.58
C ARG A 94 -10.29 -6.31 -14.75
N GLU A 95 -10.29 -5.14 -15.40
CA GLU A 95 -9.08 -4.41 -15.80
C GLU A 95 -8.93 -3.08 -15.05
N ARG A 96 -10.04 -2.37 -14.79
CA ARG A 96 -10.01 -1.04 -14.15
C ARG A 96 -9.66 -1.12 -12.67
N MET A 97 -8.66 -0.34 -12.26
CA MET A 97 -8.25 -0.22 -10.86
C MET A 97 -8.86 1.01 -10.19
N GLY A 98 -9.03 0.94 -8.87
CA GLY A 98 -9.35 2.08 -8.01
C GLY A 98 -8.14 2.47 -7.16
N HIS A 99 -8.25 3.51 -6.35
CA HIS A 99 -7.25 3.81 -5.32
C HIS A 99 -7.91 4.28 -4.02
N ILE A 100 -7.16 4.25 -2.93
CA ILE A 100 -7.52 4.81 -1.62
C ILE A 100 -6.45 5.83 -1.27
N GLU A 101 -6.86 7.08 -1.04
CA GLU A 101 -5.98 8.14 -0.54
C GLU A 101 -5.85 8.02 0.99
N LEU A 102 -4.63 7.73 1.47
CA LEU A 102 -4.40 7.55 2.90
C LEU A 102 -4.35 8.89 3.63
N ALA A 103 -4.86 8.91 4.86
CA ALA A 103 -4.88 10.07 5.73
C ALA A 103 -3.52 10.36 6.38
N ALA A 104 -2.67 9.33 6.46
CA ALA A 104 -1.29 9.41 6.90
C ALA A 104 -0.48 8.39 6.09
N PRO A 105 0.80 8.66 5.81
CA PRO A 105 1.65 7.72 5.10
C PRO A 105 1.84 6.43 5.89
N VAL A 106 2.04 5.33 5.17
CA VAL A 106 2.15 3.97 5.72
C VAL A 106 3.35 3.27 5.09
N CYS A 107 4.24 2.69 5.89
CA CYS A 107 5.39 1.99 5.36
C CYS A 107 4.98 0.66 4.72
N HIS A 108 5.46 0.36 3.51
CA HIS A 108 5.14 -0.91 2.87
C HIS A 108 5.88 -2.09 3.53
N ILE A 109 5.11 -3.09 4.01
CA ILE A 109 5.62 -4.20 4.87
C ILE A 109 6.79 -4.99 4.28
N TRP A 110 6.82 -5.20 2.97
CA TRP A 110 7.90 -5.95 2.33
C TRP A 110 9.28 -5.30 2.50
N TYR A 111 9.39 -3.96 2.56
CA TYR A 111 10.70 -3.30 2.58
C TYR A 111 11.33 -3.20 3.97
N PHE A 112 10.52 -3.18 5.04
CA PHE A 112 11.06 -3.12 6.41
C PHE A 112 11.12 -4.48 7.11
N LYS A 113 10.18 -5.41 6.82
CA LYS A 113 10.20 -6.79 7.35
C LYS A 113 10.81 -7.81 6.38
N GLY A 114 11.19 -7.41 5.17
CA GLY A 114 11.93 -8.27 4.24
C GLY A 114 13.26 -8.75 4.84
N ILE A 115 13.74 -9.90 4.38
CA ILE A 115 15.06 -10.43 4.73
C ILE A 115 15.89 -10.46 3.44
N PRO A 116 16.88 -9.58 3.27
CA PRO A 116 17.23 -8.46 4.15
C PRO A 116 16.25 -7.28 4.06
N SER A 117 16.19 -6.45 5.11
CA SER A 117 15.35 -5.25 5.16
C SER A 117 15.99 -4.16 4.31
N ARG A 118 15.36 -3.81 3.19
CA ARG A 118 15.88 -2.77 2.28
C ARG A 118 15.89 -1.41 2.96
N LEU A 119 14.83 -1.10 3.70
CA LEU A 119 14.72 0.11 4.48
C LEU A 119 15.78 0.16 5.61
N GLY A 120 16.00 -0.97 6.29
CA GLY A 120 17.03 -1.07 7.32
C GLY A 120 18.45 -0.88 6.79
N LEU A 121 18.75 -1.45 5.62
CA LEU A 121 20.05 -1.24 4.97
C LEU A 121 20.25 0.22 4.53
N LEU A 122 19.21 0.86 4.00
CA LEU A 122 19.30 2.25 3.53
C LEU A 122 19.55 3.22 4.70
N LEU A 123 18.78 3.07 5.77
CA LEU A 123 18.88 3.92 6.98
C LEU A 123 19.98 3.51 7.97
N ASP A 124 20.68 2.39 7.74
CA ASP A 124 21.58 1.73 8.70
C ASP A 124 20.93 1.41 10.05
N MET A 125 19.63 1.12 10.04
CA MET A 125 18.85 0.81 11.24
C MET A 125 18.49 -0.67 11.29
N SER A 126 18.51 -1.26 12.48
CA SER A 126 18.04 -2.64 12.65
C SER A 126 16.54 -2.75 12.34
N PRO A 127 16.05 -3.89 11.81
CA PRO A 127 14.62 -4.08 11.57
C PRO A 127 13.75 -3.90 12.81
N ARG A 128 14.27 -4.26 14.01
CA ARG A 128 13.61 -4.05 15.29
C ARG A 128 13.51 -2.57 15.66
N ALA A 129 14.53 -1.78 15.36
CA ALA A 129 14.52 -0.34 15.56
C ALA A 129 13.46 0.33 14.69
N LEU A 130 13.44 0.02 13.39
CA LEU A 130 12.43 0.51 12.45
C LEU A 130 11.01 0.13 12.88
N GLU A 131 10.81 -1.11 13.33
CA GLU A 131 9.53 -1.58 13.84
C GLU A 131 9.02 -0.76 15.04
N ARG A 132 9.91 -0.42 15.99
CA ARG A 132 9.55 0.43 17.13
C ARG A 132 9.12 1.82 16.71
N VAL A 133 9.77 2.42 15.71
CA VAL A 133 9.41 3.74 15.19
C VAL A 133 8.08 3.67 14.44
N LEU A 134 7.94 2.73 13.49
CA LEU A 134 6.76 2.60 12.63
C LEU A 134 5.47 2.32 13.42
N TYR A 135 5.54 1.57 14.53
CA TYR A 135 4.39 1.27 15.38
C TYR A 135 4.26 2.18 16.60
N PHE A 136 4.85 3.38 16.55
CA PHE A 136 4.69 4.41 17.57
C PHE A 136 5.11 3.97 18.98
N ALA A 137 6.17 3.16 19.08
CA ALA A 137 6.75 2.71 20.36
C ALA A 137 8.06 3.44 20.74
N ALA A 138 8.71 4.11 19.78
CA ALA A 138 9.88 4.94 20.02
C ALA A 138 9.93 6.11 19.03
N TYR A 139 10.54 7.22 19.43
CA TYR A 139 10.90 8.32 18.55
C TYR A 139 12.24 8.03 17.87
N VAL A 140 12.42 8.61 16.70
CA VAL A 140 13.71 8.68 16.00
C VAL A 140 14.09 10.14 15.84
N VAL A 141 15.34 10.47 16.15
CA VAL A 141 15.91 11.80 15.90
C VAL A 141 16.10 11.96 14.39
N ILE A 142 15.42 12.94 13.82
CA ILE A 142 15.48 13.28 12.40
C ILE A 142 16.52 14.36 12.17
N ASP A 143 16.59 15.32 13.08
CA ASP A 143 17.54 16.43 13.05
C ASP A 143 18.09 16.67 14.46
N PRO A 144 19.37 16.41 14.72
CA PRO A 144 19.95 16.66 16.03
C PRO A 144 20.19 18.15 16.32
N GLY A 145 20.23 19.02 15.31
CA GLY A 145 20.61 20.43 15.48
C GLY A 145 21.95 20.59 16.22
N GLU A 146 22.01 21.55 17.14
CA GLU A 146 23.22 21.81 17.98
C GLU A 146 23.24 21.00 19.28
N THR A 147 22.41 19.95 19.39
CA THR A 147 22.31 19.14 20.61
C THR A 147 23.33 18.01 20.64
N ALA A 148 23.47 17.35 21.80
CA ALA A 148 24.30 16.15 21.94
C ALA A 148 23.66 14.87 21.37
N LEU A 149 22.50 14.97 20.72
CA LEU A 149 21.79 13.84 20.12
C LEU A 149 22.44 13.47 18.77
N MET A 150 22.29 12.21 18.38
CA MET A 150 22.72 11.74 17.06
C MET A 150 21.54 11.56 16.12
N GLU A 151 21.73 11.83 14.84
CA GLU A 151 20.74 11.49 13.81
C GLU A 151 20.44 9.98 13.85
N LYS A 152 19.18 9.61 13.65
CA LYS A 152 18.67 8.22 13.70
C LYS A 152 18.77 7.55 15.08
N GLN A 153 19.16 8.29 16.13
CA GLN A 153 19.08 7.81 17.50
C GLN A 153 17.62 7.55 17.89
N LEU A 154 17.38 6.41 18.55
CA LEU A 154 16.07 6.11 19.11
C LEU A 154 15.94 6.71 20.50
N LEU A 155 14.77 7.30 20.76
CA LEU A 155 14.38 7.82 22.07
C LEU A 155 13.09 7.13 22.53
N THR A 156 13.07 6.67 23.77
CA THR A 156 11.83 6.29 24.47
C THR A 156 10.99 7.54 24.76
N GLU A 157 9.73 7.35 25.18
CA GLU A 157 8.86 8.48 25.52
C GLU A 157 9.45 9.35 26.63
N ASN A 158 10.09 8.74 27.64
CA ASN A 158 10.73 9.47 28.74
C ASN A 158 11.97 10.23 28.25
N GLU A 159 12.87 9.56 27.51
CA GLU A 159 14.06 10.21 26.95
C GLU A 159 13.70 11.36 26.00
N TYR A 160 12.64 11.22 25.20
CA TYR A 160 12.15 12.29 24.34
C TYR A 160 11.63 13.47 25.15
N ARG A 161 10.91 13.22 26.26
CA ARG A 161 10.43 14.28 27.16
C ARG A 161 11.60 15.01 27.82
N GLU A 162 12.56 14.29 28.36
CA GLU A 162 13.78 14.86 28.97
C GLU A 162 14.59 15.67 27.95
N ALA A 163 14.76 15.15 26.74
CA ALA A 163 15.44 15.87 25.67
C ALA A 163 14.68 17.14 25.27
N ARG A 164 13.34 17.10 25.23
CA ARG A 164 12.50 18.27 24.99
C ARG A 164 12.58 19.31 26.11
N GLU A 165 12.64 18.89 27.37
CA GLU A 165 12.83 19.78 28.50
C GLU A 165 14.21 20.45 28.47
N LYS A 166 15.25 19.69 28.10
CA LYS A 166 16.64 20.19 28.07
C LYS A 166 16.96 21.08 26.88
N TYR A 167 16.51 20.70 25.68
CA TYR A 167 16.92 21.33 24.42
C TYR A 167 15.77 22.10 23.73
N GLY A 168 14.55 22.03 24.25
CA GLY A 168 13.40 22.73 23.68
C GLY A 168 13.13 22.33 22.23
N ASN A 169 13.18 23.31 21.32
CA ASN A 169 12.98 23.14 19.88
C ASN A 169 14.30 23.01 19.08
N ALA A 170 15.45 22.87 19.75
CA ALA A 170 16.75 22.82 19.07
C ALA A 170 16.99 21.50 18.29
N PHE A 171 16.17 20.48 18.49
CA PHE A 171 16.22 19.22 17.74
C PHE A 171 14.82 18.81 17.26
N ARG A 172 14.78 17.97 16.21
CA ARG A 172 13.57 17.38 15.67
C ARG A 172 13.61 15.86 15.79
N ALA A 173 12.62 15.30 16.47
CA ALA A 173 12.39 13.86 16.51
C ALA A 173 10.93 13.54 16.20
N GLY A 174 10.68 12.39 15.59
CA GLY A 174 9.34 11.97 15.17
C GLY A 174 9.11 10.48 15.34
N MET A 175 7.88 10.04 15.07
CA MET A 175 7.48 8.63 15.10
C MET A 175 6.70 8.27 13.84
N GLY A 176 6.49 6.97 13.64
CA GLY A 176 5.67 6.45 12.55
C GLY A 176 6.34 6.53 11.18
N ALA A 177 5.56 6.25 10.15
CA ALA A 177 6.04 6.26 8.77
C ALA A 177 6.40 7.66 8.27
N GLU A 178 5.83 8.73 8.83
CA GLU A 178 6.17 10.14 8.52
C GLU A 178 7.63 10.44 8.85
N ALA A 179 8.08 10.07 10.05
CA ALA A 179 9.47 10.27 10.46
C ALA A 179 10.46 9.47 9.59
N ILE A 180 10.08 8.24 9.23
CA ILE A 180 10.88 7.42 8.31
C ILE A 180 10.94 8.03 6.91
N LYS A 181 9.82 8.58 6.42
CA LYS A 181 9.78 9.25 5.12
C LYS A 181 10.71 10.47 5.11
N GLU A 182 10.66 11.31 6.13
CA GLU A 182 11.53 12.49 6.24
C GLU A 182 13.02 12.10 6.31
N LEU A 183 13.36 11.01 7.02
CA LEU A 183 14.73 10.48 7.02
C LEU A 183 15.17 9.98 5.63
N LEU A 184 14.26 9.42 4.83
CA LEU A 184 14.57 8.99 3.46
C LEU A 184 14.76 10.19 2.52
N GLU A 185 13.96 11.24 2.68
CA GLU A 185 14.06 12.48 1.90
C GLU A 185 15.40 13.20 2.11
N ARG A 186 16.02 13.05 3.29
CA ARG A 186 17.33 13.62 3.62
C ARG A 186 18.52 12.87 3.02
N ILE A 187 18.32 11.70 2.41
CA ILE A 187 19.43 10.88 1.90
C ILE A 187 19.82 11.32 0.49
N ASN A 188 21.05 11.80 0.35
CA ASN A 188 21.70 11.91 -0.94
C ASN A 188 22.33 10.56 -1.32
N LEU A 189 21.76 9.89 -2.33
CA LEU A 189 22.21 8.57 -2.79
C LEU A 189 23.61 8.60 -3.40
N ASP A 190 24.02 9.71 -4.03
CA ASP A 190 25.33 9.84 -4.66
C ASP A 190 26.43 9.97 -3.60
N GLU A 191 26.23 10.84 -2.61
CA GLU A 191 27.15 11.01 -1.47
C GLU A 191 27.26 9.72 -0.66
N LEU A 192 26.13 9.10 -0.32
CA LEU A 192 26.12 7.85 0.42
C LEU A 192 26.84 6.71 -0.33
N ALA A 193 26.76 6.68 -1.66
CA ALA A 193 27.47 5.68 -2.45
C ALA A 193 29.01 5.88 -2.38
N GLU A 194 29.49 7.11 -2.45
CA GLU A 194 30.92 7.41 -2.32
C GLU A 194 31.45 7.09 -0.92
N GLU A 195 30.69 7.47 0.13
CA GLU A 195 31.02 7.13 1.52
C GLU A 195 31.15 5.62 1.72
N LEU A 196 30.17 4.84 1.23
CA LEU A 196 30.18 3.38 1.36
C LEU A 196 31.33 2.75 0.56
N ARG A 197 31.69 3.28 -0.61
CA ARG A 197 32.85 2.80 -1.38
C ARG A 197 34.16 3.06 -0.64
N ALA A 198 34.31 4.21 0.01
CA ALA A 198 35.46 4.51 0.87
C ALA A 198 35.50 3.58 2.10
N GLU A 199 34.36 3.36 2.74
CA GLU A 199 34.25 2.44 3.88
C GLU A 199 34.63 1.01 3.50
N ILE A 200 34.22 0.52 2.33
CA ILE A 200 34.58 -0.83 1.84
C ILE A 200 36.09 -0.99 1.64
N LYS A 201 36.79 0.07 1.21
CA LYS A 201 38.26 0.06 1.04
C LYS A 201 38.98 0.02 2.39
N ASN A 202 38.47 0.77 3.37
CA ASN A 202 39.13 0.97 4.67
C ASN A 202 38.73 -0.05 5.75
N SER A 203 37.63 -0.77 5.57
CA SER A 203 37.11 -1.72 6.55
C SER A 203 37.35 -3.19 6.14
N SER A 204 37.40 -4.07 7.14
CA SER A 204 37.54 -5.52 6.95
C SER A 204 36.44 -6.28 7.71
N GLY A 205 36.28 -7.58 7.41
CA GLY A 205 35.35 -8.47 8.10
C GLY A 205 33.87 -8.08 7.95
N GLN A 206 33.12 -8.11 9.07
CA GLN A 206 31.67 -7.90 9.09
C GLN A 206 31.27 -6.47 8.69
N ARG A 207 32.09 -5.47 9.03
CA ARG A 207 31.83 -4.06 8.69
C ARG A 207 31.84 -3.87 7.17
N ARG A 208 32.86 -4.41 6.50
CA ARG A 208 32.93 -4.41 5.03
C ARG A 208 31.75 -5.14 4.40
N LEU A 209 31.40 -6.33 4.91
CA LEU A 209 30.26 -7.09 4.37
C LEU A 209 28.93 -6.32 4.48
N ARG A 210 28.71 -5.61 5.59
CA ARG A 210 27.53 -4.75 5.75
C ARG A 210 27.56 -3.58 4.76
N ALA A 211 28.69 -2.88 4.64
CA ALA A 211 28.85 -1.77 3.71
C ALA A 211 28.61 -2.19 2.25
N VAL A 212 29.11 -3.37 1.84
CA VAL A 212 28.83 -3.95 0.51
C VAL A 212 27.32 -4.14 0.28
N ARG A 213 26.62 -4.78 1.22
CA ARG A 213 25.16 -4.99 1.11
C ARG A 213 24.36 -3.69 1.08
N ARG A 214 24.83 -2.66 1.80
CA ARG A 214 24.21 -1.31 1.76
C ARG A 214 24.46 -0.66 0.41
N LEU A 215 25.70 -0.68 -0.09
CA LEU A 215 26.06 -0.11 -1.38
C LEU A 215 25.28 -0.76 -2.53
N GLU A 216 25.07 -2.08 -2.50
CA GLU A 216 24.24 -2.78 -3.48
C GLU A 216 22.81 -2.20 -3.58
N VAL A 217 22.21 -1.86 -2.43
CA VAL A 217 20.86 -1.26 -2.41
C VAL A 217 20.90 0.18 -2.92
N VAL A 218 21.87 0.98 -2.49
CA VAL A 218 22.04 2.37 -2.94
C VAL A 218 22.25 2.43 -4.45
N GLU A 219 23.15 1.61 -4.99
CA GLU A 219 23.41 1.51 -6.43
C GLU A 219 22.18 1.03 -7.21
N ALA A 220 21.37 0.14 -6.64
CA ALA A 220 20.11 -0.28 -7.27
C ALA A 220 19.12 0.88 -7.38
N PHE A 221 19.01 1.76 -6.37
CA PHE A 221 18.19 2.97 -6.46
C PHE A 221 18.74 3.96 -7.49
N ARG A 222 20.05 4.25 -7.46
CA ARG A 222 20.71 5.14 -8.43
C ARG A 222 20.49 4.68 -9.88
N LYS A 223 20.68 3.40 -10.17
CA LYS A 223 20.53 2.82 -11.52
C LYS A 223 19.08 2.76 -11.99
N SER A 224 18.15 2.52 -11.06
CA SER A 224 16.73 2.37 -11.42
C SER A 224 15.98 3.69 -11.55
N GLY A 225 16.53 4.77 -11.00
CA GLY A 225 15.88 6.09 -10.94
C GLY A 225 14.66 6.13 -10.02
N ASN A 226 14.50 5.11 -9.17
CA ASN A 226 13.41 5.09 -8.19
C ASN A 226 13.78 5.98 -7.00
N ASP A 227 12.78 6.66 -6.45
CA ASP A 227 12.93 7.39 -5.20
C ASP A 227 12.76 6.43 -4.00
N PRO A 228 13.69 6.40 -3.02
CA PRO A 228 13.55 5.61 -1.81
C PRO A 228 12.26 5.88 -1.02
N THR A 229 11.73 7.10 -1.09
CA THR A 229 10.48 7.51 -0.42
C THR A 229 9.26 6.73 -0.91
N TRP A 230 9.28 6.17 -2.12
CA TRP A 230 8.18 5.36 -2.66
C TRP A 230 7.96 4.04 -1.90
N MET A 231 8.88 3.65 -1.01
CA MET A 231 8.64 2.56 -0.05
C MET A 231 7.62 2.92 1.03
N ILE A 232 7.32 4.22 1.20
CA ILE A 232 6.28 4.74 2.07
C ILE A 232 5.06 5.09 1.22
N LEU A 233 3.96 4.37 1.44
CA LEU A 233 2.73 4.50 0.69
C LEU A 233 1.90 5.68 1.20
N GLU A 234 1.52 6.55 0.29
CA GLU A 234 0.48 7.58 0.49
C GLU A 234 -0.85 7.18 -0.15
N VAL A 235 -0.77 6.31 -1.16
CA VAL A 235 -1.91 5.85 -1.95
C VAL A 235 -1.84 4.34 -2.09
N ILE A 236 -2.98 3.67 -1.91
CA ILE A 236 -3.10 2.22 -2.09
C ILE A 236 -3.96 1.90 -3.31
N PRO A 237 -3.47 1.13 -4.29
CA PRO A 237 -4.31 0.66 -5.38
C PRO A 237 -5.34 -0.37 -4.89
N VAL A 238 -6.56 -0.25 -5.42
CA VAL A 238 -7.64 -1.20 -5.20
C VAL A 238 -7.78 -2.07 -6.44
N ILE A 239 -7.59 -3.38 -6.28
CA ILE A 239 -7.67 -4.31 -7.41
C ILE A 239 -9.11 -4.34 -7.98
N PRO A 240 -9.27 -4.67 -9.27
CA PRO A 240 -10.57 -4.76 -9.93
C PRO A 240 -11.54 -5.72 -9.21
N PRO A 241 -12.84 -5.38 -9.11
CA PRO A 241 -13.82 -6.16 -8.35
C PRO A 241 -13.99 -7.59 -8.85
N ASP A 242 -13.84 -7.85 -10.15
CA ASP A 242 -13.99 -9.21 -10.71
C ASP A 242 -12.84 -10.14 -10.32
N LEU A 243 -11.72 -9.59 -9.82
CA LEU A 243 -10.63 -10.38 -9.22
C LEU A 243 -10.86 -10.69 -7.74
N ARG A 244 -11.87 -10.06 -7.12
CA ARG A 244 -12.30 -10.22 -5.73
C ARG A 244 -13.83 -10.33 -5.62
N PRO A 245 -14.45 -11.31 -6.29
CA PRO A 245 -15.89 -11.36 -6.47
C PRO A 245 -16.65 -11.54 -5.15
N MET A 246 -17.90 -11.10 -5.18
CA MET A 246 -18.92 -11.39 -4.17
C MET A 246 -20.06 -12.09 -4.91
N VAL A 247 -20.24 -13.39 -4.63
CA VAL A 247 -21.20 -14.24 -5.34
C VAL A 247 -22.34 -14.59 -4.41
N GLN A 248 -23.56 -14.44 -4.90
CA GLN A 248 -24.74 -14.89 -4.17
C GLN A 248 -24.84 -16.41 -4.26
N LEU A 249 -24.98 -17.06 -3.10
CA LEU A 249 -25.25 -18.48 -2.96
C LEU A 249 -26.75 -18.70 -2.72
N ASP A 250 -27.16 -19.96 -2.85
CA ASP A 250 -28.53 -20.37 -2.52
C ASP A 250 -28.89 -20.01 -1.07
N GLY A 251 -30.14 -19.61 -0.86
CA GLY A 251 -30.64 -19.17 0.44
C GLY A 251 -30.20 -17.75 0.83
N GLY A 252 -29.81 -16.91 -0.14
CA GLY A 252 -29.55 -15.47 0.09
C GLY A 252 -28.23 -15.16 0.80
N ARG A 253 -27.33 -16.15 0.93
CA ARG A 253 -25.98 -15.96 1.49
C ARG A 253 -25.05 -15.39 0.43
N PHE A 254 -23.97 -14.74 0.87
CA PHE A 254 -22.93 -14.25 -0.03
C PHE A 254 -21.59 -14.91 0.29
N ALA A 255 -20.94 -15.45 -0.73
CA ALA A 255 -19.53 -15.83 -0.67
C ALA A 255 -18.69 -14.60 -1.03
N THR A 256 -17.81 -14.18 -0.13
CA THR A 256 -16.98 -12.98 -0.29
C THR A 256 -15.51 -13.34 -0.32
N SER A 257 -14.75 -12.71 -1.22
CA SER A 257 -13.28 -12.77 -1.14
C SER A 257 -12.75 -12.13 0.15
N ASP A 258 -11.80 -12.79 0.82
CA ASP A 258 -11.09 -12.29 2.02
C ASP A 258 -10.49 -10.88 1.80
N LEU A 259 -10.08 -10.55 0.57
CA LEU A 259 -9.55 -9.24 0.23
C LEU A 259 -10.55 -8.11 0.45
N ASN A 260 -11.85 -8.35 0.22
CA ASN A 260 -12.87 -7.33 0.45
C ASN A 260 -12.92 -6.94 1.93
N ASP A 261 -12.77 -7.89 2.85
CA ASP A 261 -12.73 -7.60 4.29
C ASP A 261 -11.46 -6.86 4.70
N LEU A 262 -10.31 -7.20 4.10
CA LEU A 262 -9.05 -6.48 4.34
C LEU A 262 -9.14 -5.03 3.82
N TYR A 263 -9.66 -4.80 2.62
CA TYR A 263 -9.90 -3.45 2.08
C TYR A 263 -10.88 -2.66 2.96
N ARG A 264 -11.98 -3.28 3.40
CA ARG A 264 -12.95 -2.64 4.31
C ARG A 264 -12.28 -2.18 5.60
N ARG A 265 -11.41 -3.00 6.19
CA ARG A 265 -10.65 -2.62 7.40
C ARG A 265 -9.76 -1.40 7.14
N VAL A 266 -9.03 -1.38 6.02
CA VAL A 266 -8.18 -0.22 5.65
C VAL A 266 -9.04 1.04 5.49
N ILE A 267 -10.12 0.98 4.70
CA ILE A 267 -10.99 2.15 4.45
C ILE A 267 -11.63 2.66 5.76
N ASN A 268 -12.10 1.76 6.62
CA ASN A 268 -12.69 2.13 7.91
C ASN A 268 -11.69 2.85 8.82
N ARG A 269 -10.46 2.33 8.93
CA ARG A 269 -9.39 2.94 9.73
C ARG A 269 -8.96 4.29 9.14
N ASN A 270 -8.83 4.36 7.82
CA ASN A 270 -8.46 5.56 7.12
C ASN A 270 -9.51 6.68 7.32
N ASN A 271 -10.79 6.37 7.13
CA ASN A 271 -11.87 7.33 7.33
C ASN A 271 -12.02 7.78 8.78
N ARG A 272 -11.79 6.86 9.73
CA ARG A 272 -11.75 7.19 11.16
C ARG A 272 -10.59 8.14 11.48
N LEU A 273 -9.40 7.88 10.93
CA LEU A 273 -8.25 8.76 11.09
C LEU A 273 -8.50 10.16 10.50
N LYS A 274 -9.06 10.26 9.27
CA LYS A 274 -9.43 11.57 8.68
C LYS A 274 -10.33 12.37 9.62
N ARG A 275 -11.41 11.75 10.12
CA ARG A 275 -12.33 12.40 11.08
C ARG A 275 -11.65 12.83 12.37
N LEU A 276 -10.72 12.03 12.91
CA LEU A 276 -10.00 12.39 14.13
C LEU A 276 -9.08 13.59 13.91
N LEU A 277 -8.42 13.69 12.75
CA LEU A 277 -7.60 14.84 12.38
C LEU A 277 -8.46 16.10 12.20
N ASP A 278 -9.59 15.99 11.51
CA ASP A 278 -10.51 17.12 11.27
C ASP A 278 -11.09 17.69 12.58
N LEU A 279 -11.31 16.83 13.58
CA LEU A 279 -11.82 17.22 14.90
C LEU A 279 -10.72 17.71 15.86
N GLY A 280 -9.45 17.71 15.45
CA GLY A 280 -8.33 18.07 16.33
C GLY A 280 -8.19 17.15 17.53
N ALA A 281 -8.42 15.84 17.34
CA ALA A 281 -8.35 14.86 18.43
C ALA A 281 -6.94 14.80 19.05
N PRO A 282 -6.81 14.48 20.35
CA PRO A 282 -5.52 14.39 21.02
C PRO A 282 -4.53 13.42 20.36
N ASP A 283 -3.24 13.75 20.39
CA ASP A 283 -2.13 13.01 19.77
C ASP A 283 -2.12 11.52 20.10
N ILE A 284 -2.43 11.14 21.34
CA ILE A 284 -2.44 9.73 21.77
C ILE A 284 -3.44 8.92 20.93
N ILE A 285 -4.63 9.48 20.69
CA ILE A 285 -5.70 8.83 19.92
C ILE A 285 -5.29 8.78 18.44
N VAL A 286 -4.73 9.87 17.91
CA VAL A 286 -4.26 9.95 16.53
C VAL A 286 -3.13 8.94 16.26
N ARG A 287 -2.13 8.86 17.14
CA ARG A 287 -1.02 7.88 17.05
C ARG A 287 -1.53 6.45 17.08
N ASN A 288 -2.49 6.15 17.96
CA ASN A 288 -3.10 4.83 17.99
C ASN A 288 -3.84 4.52 16.68
N GLU A 289 -4.59 5.46 16.11
CA GLU A 289 -5.29 5.22 14.84
C GLU A 289 -4.33 5.13 13.64
N LYS A 290 -3.24 5.92 13.61
CA LYS A 290 -2.14 5.78 12.63
C LYS A 290 -1.50 4.38 12.73
N ARG A 291 -1.22 3.89 13.95
CA ARG A 291 -0.76 2.51 14.18
C ARG A 291 -1.76 1.50 13.63
N MET A 292 -3.06 1.64 13.96
CA MET A 292 -4.13 0.76 13.49
C MET A 292 -4.26 0.74 11.95
N LEU A 293 -4.07 1.89 11.31
CA LEU A 293 -4.04 1.99 9.85
C LEU A 293 -2.84 1.24 9.27
N GLN A 294 -1.64 1.41 9.83
CA GLN A 294 -0.47 0.65 9.43
C GLN A 294 -0.72 -0.86 9.52
N GLU A 295 -1.31 -1.37 10.61
CA GLU A 295 -1.60 -2.81 10.73
C GLU A 295 -2.64 -3.30 9.73
N ALA A 296 -3.64 -2.49 9.41
CA ALA A 296 -4.64 -2.84 8.42
C ALA A 296 -4.03 -2.98 7.02
N VAL A 297 -3.10 -2.09 6.66
CA VAL A 297 -2.38 -2.14 5.38
C VAL A 297 -1.38 -3.29 5.34
N ASP A 298 -0.65 -3.54 6.44
CA ASP A 298 0.20 -4.71 6.60
C ASP A 298 -0.59 -6.00 6.34
N ALA A 299 -1.79 -6.11 6.92
CA ALA A 299 -2.66 -7.27 6.76
C ALA A 299 -3.19 -7.44 5.33
N LEU A 300 -3.50 -6.33 4.65
CA LEU A 300 -3.91 -6.33 3.24
C LEU A 300 -2.80 -6.88 2.34
N ILE A 301 -1.55 -6.46 2.57
CA ILE A 301 -0.40 -6.81 1.74
C ILE A 301 0.14 -8.21 2.08
N ASP A 302 0.45 -8.49 3.36
CA ASP A 302 1.03 -9.76 3.83
C ASP A 302 0.63 -10.06 5.29
N ASN A 303 -0.57 -10.63 5.47
CA ASN A 303 -1.23 -10.86 6.76
C ASN A 303 -0.42 -11.70 7.77
N GLY A 304 0.46 -12.59 7.30
CA GLY A 304 1.25 -13.45 8.18
C GLY A 304 2.57 -12.86 8.66
N ARG A 305 3.02 -11.73 8.10
CA ARG A 305 4.42 -11.28 8.28
C ARG A 305 4.68 -10.54 9.59
N ARG A 306 3.63 -10.04 10.24
CA ARG A 306 3.72 -9.22 11.47
C ARG A 306 3.46 -10.00 12.77
N GLY A 307 3.26 -11.31 12.69
CA GLY A 307 2.92 -12.14 13.84
C GLY A 307 1.55 -12.79 13.66
N ARG A 308 0.64 -12.59 14.62
CA ARG A 308 -0.68 -13.24 14.57
C ARG A 308 -1.51 -12.68 13.40
N PRO A 309 -1.93 -13.54 12.45
CA PRO A 309 -2.69 -13.07 11.30
C PRO A 309 -4.08 -12.61 11.72
N VAL A 310 -4.60 -11.62 11.01
CA VAL A 310 -6.00 -11.21 11.11
C VAL A 310 -6.88 -12.36 10.65
N THR A 311 -7.82 -12.75 11.51
CA THR A 311 -8.75 -13.85 11.26
C THR A 311 -10.13 -13.32 10.84
N GLY A 312 -10.79 -14.12 10.00
CA GLY A 312 -12.19 -13.95 9.61
C GLY A 312 -13.12 -14.86 10.41
N PRO A 313 -14.36 -15.05 9.92
CA PRO A 313 -15.32 -16.00 10.50
C PRO A 313 -14.70 -17.40 10.62
N GLY A 314 -14.96 -18.07 11.75
CA GLY A 314 -14.40 -19.40 12.04
C GLY A 314 -12.92 -19.39 12.40
N ASN A 315 -12.35 -18.26 12.86
CA ASN A 315 -10.95 -18.10 13.26
C ASN A 315 -9.91 -18.45 12.18
N ARG A 316 -10.33 -18.57 10.92
CA ARG A 316 -9.42 -18.81 9.79
C ARG A 316 -8.67 -17.52 9.45
N PRO A 317 -7.34 -17.55 9.21
CA PRO A 317 -6.61 -16.39 8.73
C PRO A 317 -7.12 -15.96 7.35
N LEU A 318 -7.32 -14.64 7.19
CA LEU A 318 -7.69 -14.05 5.91
C LEU A 318 -6.51 -14.13 4.94
N LYS A 319 -6.78 -14.48 3.68
CA LYS A 319 -5.78 -14.50 2.61
C LYS A 319 -5.47 -13.07 2.12
N SER A 320 -4.21 -12.67 2.22
CA SER A 320 -3.70 -11.36 1.74
C SER A 320 -3.35 -11.37 0.25
N LEU A 321 -2.98 -10.20 -0.30
CA LEU A 321 -2.49 -10.08 -1.68
C LEU A 321 -1.26 -10.98 -1.93
N SER A 322 -0.33 -11.02 -0.97
CA SER A 322 0.85 -11.90 -1.05
C SER A 322 0.46 -13.37 -1.09
N ASP A 323 -0.51 -13.79 -0.28
CA ASP A 323 -0.96 -15.19 -0.18
C ASP A 323 -1.65 -15.68 -1.44
N MET A 324 -2.28 -14.77 -2.21
CA MET A 324 -2.86 -15.11 -3.51
C MET A 324 -1.80 -15.44 -4.56
N LEU A 325 -0.59 -14.88 -4.45
CA LEU A 325 0.49 -15.09 -5.40
C LEU A 325 1.37 -16.28 -5.03
N LYS A 326 1.70 -16.44 -3.74
CA LYS A 326 2.68 -17.43 -3.25
C LYS A 326 2.04 -18.77 -2.86
N GLY A 327 2.88 -19.80 -2.72
CA GLY A 327 2.48 -21.12 -2.20
C GLY A 327 1.92 -22.08 -3.26
N LYS A 328 1.54 -23.29 -2.83
CA LYS A 328 1.03 -24.35 -3.72
C LYS A 328 -0.31 -23.99 -4.36
N GLN A 329 -1.18 -23.33 -3.61
CA GLN A 329 -2.47 -22.80 -4.09
C GLN A 329 -2.35 -21.36 -4.66
N GLY A 330 -1.14 -20.85 -4.80
CA GLY A 330 -0.90 -19.51 -5.36
C GLY A 330 -1.03 -19.50 -6.88
N ARG A 331 -1.21 -18.30 -7.45
CA ARG A 331 -1.42 -18.10 -8.90
C ARG A 331 -0.33 -18.76 -9.76
N PHE A 332 0.94 -18.63 -9.40
CA PHE A 332 2.04 -19.17 -10.21
C PHE A 332 2.00 -20.69 -10.35
N ARG A 333 1.83 -21.40 -9.25
CA ARG A 333 1.86 -22.87 -9.26
C ARG A 333 0.54 -23.48 -9.71
N GLN A 334 -0.58 -22.98 -9.20
CA GLN A 334 -1.87 -23.61 -9.44
C GLN A 334 -2.49 -23.19 -10.78
N ASN A 335 -2.43 -21.90 -11.14
CA ASN A 335 -3.18 -21.39 -12.29
C ASN A 335 -2.33 -21.24 -13.55
N LEU A 336 -1.07 -20.80 -13.43
CA LEU A 336 -0.22 -20.61 -14.61
C LEU A 336 0.34 -21.94 -15.13
N LEU A 337 0.79 -22.83 -14.23
CA LEU A 337 1.35 -24.13 -14.59
C LEU A 337 0.33 -25.27 -14.61
N GLY A 338 -0.70 -25.20 -13.76
CA GLY A 338 -1.70 -26.28 -13.56
C GLY A 338 -3.03 -26.04 -14.26
N LYS A 339 -3.03 -25.50 -15.48
CA LYS A 339 -4.27 -25.21 -16.21
C LYS A 339 -5.05 -26.49 -16.48
N ARG A 340 -6.33 -26.50 -16.10
CA ARG A 340 -7.27 -27.51 -16.58
C ARG A 340 -7.49 -27.27 -18.06
N VAL A 341 -7.45 -28.34 -18.84
CA VAL A 341 -7.71 -28.32 -20.28
C VAL A 341 -9.10 -28.87 -20.51
N ASP A 342 -9.83 -28.27 -21.44
CA ASP A 342 -11.06 -28.86 -21.95
C ASP A 342 -10.71 -30.10 -22.79
N TYR A 343 -11.65 -31.05 -22.92
CA TYR A 343 -11.49 -32.29 -23.70
C TYR A 343 -10.44 -33.28 -23.17
N SER A 344 -10.31 -33.39 -21.84
CA SER A 344 -9.49 -34.41 -21.15
C SER A 344 -10.24 -35.70 -20.85
#